data_AF-A0A925L707-F1
#
_entry.id   AF-A0A925L707-F1
#
_cell.length_a   1.000
_cell.length_b   1.000
_cell.length_c   1.000
_cell.angle_alpha   90.00
_cell.angle_beta   90.00
_cell.angle_gamma   90.00
#
_symmetry.space_group_name_H-M   'P 1'
#
loop_
_entity.id
_entity.type
_entity.pdbx_description
1 polymer ?
#
loop_
_entity_poly.entity_id
_entity_poly.type
_entity_poly.pdbx_seq_one_letter_code
_entity_poly.pdbx_strand_id
1 'polypeptide(L)'
;MLQENPTPDLALLCSPQTVALVGASDDPASIGGRALINLMQHSAFDGELMLVNPKREQVAGMRCWPDVASLPLTPDVVMISVPAVHVNAVLRQSAARRVRFAIVFSSGFGEAGVEGKKLEDEMRAIAAGSSLRIYGPNCPGLCNINARFGFTFSPSFPHDLRRGPIGLATQGGGLGRNVLQAMDRGLGIGLWCSSGNEVDLQVSDFIAYMADAPDIEVIVTLIEGIKDGRKFIRAVQRAGVNGKPVVALKVGRSAYGQRAAMSHTGSITGSAEVNSALFRQLGVIEVDDIDELADTAALLARARSPQKGRQIAIYCSSGGASALTADMVGLAGIGLTTFGAATTQVLADSLPSYAAIGNPVDTTTAVLTDDKLIDKTLLAVCMDPGVSLVLMPVTIDYGEVTIKVAQSAVRVQAQTQTPIVPVWMSSRQGDGHGIYAEAGMVPVASVGKAVKAVKRWLDHADWLAARAADAGAPPFEPLLLRTRASDTSGPAQSINEFEGKALLRRAGIAVPDSGVARTPDEALQLAERIGYPVVAKIVSAGITHKSDVGGVALDLADGAQLLDAWDRIHSAVARAAPGAAIDGLLIEAMAPRGGVETLVGVTRDPVFGPVLTFGLG
;
A
#
# COMPACT_ATOMS: atom_id res chain seq x y z
N MET A 1 -6.84 -12.40 -25.76
CA MET A 1 -6.46 -13.28 -24.64
C MET A 1 -4.93 -13.25 -24.55
N LEU A 2 -4.39 -12.41 -23.67
CA LEU A 2 -2.95 -12.32 -23.42
C LEU A 2 -2.61 -13.44 -22.43
N GLN A 3 -1.66 -14.32 -22.77
CA GLN A 3 -1.21 -15.41 -21.91
C GLN A 3 -0.78 -14.85 -20.55
N GLU A 4 -1.52 -15.26 -19.52
CA GLU A 4 -1.33 -14.82 -18.14
C GLU A 4 -0.15 -15.57 -17.52
N ASN A 5 0.85 -14.87 -17.00
CA ASN A 5 1.82 -15.51 -16.11
C ASN A 5 1.10 -15.89 -14.80
N PRO A 6 1.05 -17.18 -14.43
CA PRO A 6 0.44 -17.61 -13.17
C PRO A 6 1.27 -17.09 -11.99
N THR A 7 0.58 -16.74 -10.90
CA THR A 7 1.23 -16.40 -9.62
C THR A 7 2.11 -17.57 -9.19
N PRO A 8 3.40 -17.37 -8.87
CA PRO A 8 4.26 -18.46 -8.41
C PRO A 8 3.72 -19.04 -7.10
N ASP A 9 3.72 -20.36 -7.02
CA ASP A 9 3.50 -21.07 -5.78
C ASP A 9 4.75 -20.99 -4.90
N LEU A 10 4.66 -20.26 -3.79
CA LEU A 10 5.74 -20.02 -2.84
C LEU A 10 5.77 -21.02 -1.67
N ALA A 11 4.96 -22.09 -1.70
CA ALA A 11 4.89 -23.06 -0.60
C ALA A 11 6.28 -23.65 -0.27
N LEU A 12 7.03 -24.11 -1.28
CA LEU A 12 8.38 -24.65 -1.08
C LEU A 12 9.42 -23.60 -0.62
N LEU A 13 9.17 -22.31 -0.86
CA LEU A 13 10.04 -21.24 -0.34
C LEU A 13 9.78 -21.01 1.15
N CYS A 14 8.51 -21.07 1.58
CA CYS A 14 8.10 -20.76 2.94
C CYS A 14 8.10 -21.98 3.88
N SER A 15 8.15 -23.20 3.33
CA SER A 15 8.23 -24.46 4.07
C SER A 15 8.99 -25.53 3.26
N PRO A 16 10.31 -25.37 3.05
CA PRO A 16 11.13 -26.34 2.32
C PRO A 16 11.46 -27.58 3.17
N GLN A 17 11.81 -28.68 2.51
CA GLN A 17 12.37 -29.87 3.14
C GLN A 17 13.87 -30.00 2.94
N THR A 18 14.43 -29.37 1.91
CA THR A 18 15.84 -29.49 1.54
C THR A 18 16.44 -28.13 1.24
N VAL A 19 17.51 -27.76 1.96
CA VAL A 19 18.13 -26.43 1.86
C VAL A 19 19.62 -26.56 1.60
N ALA A 20 20.16 -25.73 0.71
CA ALA A 20 21.61 -25.57 0.56
C ALA A 20 22.05 -24.15 0.93
N LEU A 21 23.09 -24.01 1.74
CA LEU A 21 23.70 -22.74 2.09
C LEU A 21 25.05 -22.58 1.38
N VAL A 22 25.09 -21.71 0.37
CA VAL A 22 26.29 -21.38 -0.42
C VAL A 22 26.98 -20.17 0.20
N GLY A 23 28.24 -20.35 0.58
CA GLY A 23 28.99 -19.38 1.39
C GLY A 23 28.95 -19.70 2.89
N ALA A 24 28.69 -20.96 3.26
CA ALA A 24 28.74 -21.44 4.65
C ALA A 24 30.12 -21.17 5.29
N SER A 25 30.14 -20.82 6.57
CA SER A 25 31.33 -20.34 7.28
C SER A 25 31.25 -20.63 8.78
N ASP A 26 32.39 -20.99 9.39
CA ASP A 26 32.53 -21.11 10.86
C ASP A 26 32.66 -19.75 11.57
N ASP A 27 33.00 -18.69 10.84
CA ASP A 27 33.01 -17.33 11.41
C ASP A 27 31.58 -16.86 11.70
N PRO A 28 31.18 -16.69 12.98
CA PRO A 28 29.83 -16.26 13.35
C PRO A 28 29.54 -14.79 13.02
N ALA A 29 30.55 -14.00 12.63
CA ALA A 29 30.36 -12.63 12.19
C ALA A 29 29.99 -12.52 10.70
N SER A 30 30.31 -13.55 9.90
CA SER A 30 30.02 -13.55 8.47
C SER A 30 28.53 -13.78 8.19
N ILE A 31 28.05 -13.31 7.03
CA ILE A 31 26.64 -13.46 6.61
C ILE A 31 26.26 -14.95 6.57
N GLY A 32 27.10 -15.79 5.96
CA GLY A 32 26.87 -17.24 5.89
C GLY A 32 26.92 -17.91 7.25
N GLY A 33 27.83 -17.51 8.14
CA GLY A 33 27.90 -18.04 9.50
C GLY A 33 26.66 -17.69 10.32
N ARG A 34 26.17 -16.44 10.24
CA ARG A 34 24.92 -16.02 10.90
C ARG A 34 23.70 -16.73 10.36
N ALA A 35 23.59 -16.85 9.03
CA ALA A 35 22.50 -17.59 8.40
C ALA A 35 22.48 -19.06 8.85
N LEU A 36 23.66 -19.68 8.95
CA LEU A 36 23.80 -21.05 9.46
C LEU A 36 23.36 -21.17 10.93
N ILE A 37 23.83 -20.27 11.80
CA ILE A 37 23.44 -20.23 13.22
C ILE A 37 21.92 -20.05 13.37
N ASN A 38 21.33 -19.10 12.64
CA ASN A 38 19.89 -18.86 12.67
C ASN A 38 19.08 -20.07 12.22
N LEU A 39 19.55 -20.79 11.19
CA LEU A 39 18.87 -21.98 10.70
C LEU A 39 19.04 -23.19 11.64
N MET A 40 20.22 -23.40 12.22
CA MET A 40 20.50 -24.56 13.08
C MET A 40 20.03 -24.39 14.53
N GLN A 41 20.13 -23.19 15.09
CA GLN A 41 19.95 -22.95 16.53
C GLN A 41 18.66 -22.20 16.86
N HIS A 42 18.13 -21.42 15.92
CA HIS A 42 17.00 -20.52 16.17
C HIS A 42 15.80 -20.82 15.27
N SER A 43 15.92 -21.80 14.37
CA SER A 43 14.82 -22.28 13.54
C SER A 43 14.43 -23.71 13.94
N ALA A 44 13.15 -24.00 13.91
CA ALA A 44 12.58 -25.34 13.96
C ALA A 44 12.63 -25.99 12.56
N PHE A 45 13.82 -26.00 11.94
CA PHE A 45 14.04 -26.66 10.67
C PHE A 45 14.49 -28.10 10.91
N ASP A 46 13.68 -29.05 10.48
CA ASP A 46 13.90 -30.50 10.60
C ASP A 46 14.26 -31.17 9.26
N GLY A 47 14.38 -30.38 8.20
CA GLY A 47 14.78 -30.83 6.87
C GLY A 47 16.29 -31.03 6.71
N GLU A 48 16.69 -31.41 5.49
CA GLU A 48 18.07 -31.65 5.13
C GLU A 48 18.80 -30.32 4.83
N LEU A 49 19.91 -30.07 5.53
CA LEU A 49 20.76 -28.89 5.33
C LEU A 49 22.12 -29.28 4.72
N MET A 50 22.38 -28.79 3.51
CA MET A 50 23.66 -29.00 2.81
C MET A 50 24.49 -27.71 2.78
N LEU A 51 25.78 -27.80 3.11
CA LEU A 51 26.67 -26.62 3.16
C LEU A 51 27.58 -26.57 1.94
N VAL A 52 27.73 -25.41 1.31
CA VAL A 52 28.59 -25.26 0.13
C VAL A 52 29.68 -24.20 0.37
N ASN A 53 30.94 -24.62 0.25
CA ASN A 53 32.12 -23.77 0.32
C ASN A 53 33.29 -24.44 -0.44
N PRO A 54 33.89 -23.79 -1.46
CA PRO A 54 34.96 -24.39 -2.26
C PRO A 54 36.28 -24.61 -1.51
N LYS A 55 36.46 -24.00 -0.34
CA LYS A 55 37.73 -24.02 0.42
C LYS A 55 37.68 -24.88 1.68
N ARG A 56 36.52 -25.40 2.06
CA ARG A 56 36.32 -26.12 3.32
C ARG A 56 35.63 -27.45 3.05
N GLU A 57 36.15 -28.53 3.61
CA GLU A 57 35.49 -29.84 3.56
C GLU A 57 34.44 -29.99 4.67
N GLN A 58 34.53 -29.18 5.74
CA GLN A 58 33.58 -29.16 6.84
C GLN A 58 33.35 -27.72 7.36
N VAL A 59 32.13 -27.45 7.84
CA VAL A 59 31.72 -26.22 8.53
C VAL A 59 30.73 -26.62 9.63
N ALA A 60 30.87 -26.08 10.84
CA ALA A 60 30.06 -26.43 12.02
C ALA A 60 29.99 -27.95 12.29
N GLY A 61 31.06 -28.68 11.97
CA GLY A 61 31.13 -30.14 12.08
C GLY A 61 30.32 -30.92 11.04
N MET A 62 29.67 -30.23 10.09
CA MET A 62 28.92 -30.83 8.99
C MET A 62 29.78 -30.88 7.72
N ARG A 63 29.53 -31.88 6.87
CA ARG A 63 30.15 -31.96 5.55
C ARG A 63 29.83 -30.72 4.71
N CYS A 64 30.83 -30.23 4.00
CA CYS A 64 30.71 -29.11 3.08
C CYS A 64 31.14 -29.53 1.67
N TRP A 65 30.31 -29.20 0.68
CA TRP A 65 30.54 -29.52 -0.72
C TRP A 65 31.19 -28.34 -1.45
N PRO A 66 31.99 -28.58 -2.50
CA PRO A 66 32.71 -27.51 -3.18
C PRO A 66 31.80 -26.57 -3.99
N ASP A 67 30.69 -27.10 -4.51
CA ASP A 67 29.73 -26.37 -5.35
C ASP A 67 28.32 -27.01 -5.30
N VAL A 68 27.33 -26.33 -5.89
CA VAL A 68 25.94 -26.81 -5.93
C VAL A 68 25.81 -28.05 -6.82
N ALA A 69 26.63 -28.17 -7.88
CA ALA A 69 26.62 -29.31 -8.79
C ALA A 69 27.03 -30.63 -8.09
N SER A 70 27.81 -30.55 -7.03
CA SER A 70 28.32 -31.70 -6.26
C SER A 70 27.40 -32.18 -5.13
N LEU A 71 26.28 -31.47 -4.87
CA LEU A 71 25.34 -31.86 -3.81
C LEU A 71 24.70 -33.25 -4.07
N PRO A 72 24.44 -34.06 -3.03
CA PRO A 72 23.84 -35.37 -3.19
C PRO A 72 22.35 -35.30 -3.57
N LEU A 73 21.68 -34.21 -3.18
CA LEU A 73 20.26 -33.96 -3.43
C LEU A 73 20.10 -32.61 -4.15
N THR A 74 19.03 -32.47 -4.93
CA THR A 74 18.61 -31.15 -5.42
C THR A 74 17.84 -30.45 -4.31
N PRO A 75 18.31 -29.31 -3.79
CA PRO A 75 17.60 -28.58 -2.75
C PRO A 75 16.33 -27.90 -3.28
N ASP A 76 15.34 -27.72 -2.41
CA ASP A 76 14.17 -26.88 -2.68
C ASP A 76 14.58 -25.42 -2.78
N VAL A 77 15.44 -25.00 -1.84
CA VAL A 77 15.92 -23.63 -1.67
C VAL A 77 17.45 -23.59 -1.57
N VAL A 78 18.08 -22.71 -2.36
CA VAL A 78 19.50 -22.38 -2.23
C VAL A 78 19.64 -20.97 -1.63
N MET A 79 20.24 -20.86 -0.45
CA MET A 79 20.62 -19.59 0.18
C MET A 79 22.02 -19.21 -0.29
N ILE A 80 22.19 -18.00 -0.80
CA ILE A 80 23.44 -17.55 -1.44
C ILE A 80 24.00 -16.34 -0.67
N SER A 81 25.16 -16.55 -0.03
CA SER A 81 25.92 -15.54 0.73
C SER A 81 27.37 -15.43 0.25
N VAL A 82 27.58 -15.25 -1.06
CA VAL A 82 28.90 -15.07 -1.70
C VAL A 82 29.00 -13.72 -2.40
N PRO A 83 30.20 -13.17 -2.66
CA PRO A 83 30.35 -11.90 -3.39
C PRO A 83 29.57 -11.88 -4.71
N ALA A 84 29.01 -10.72 -5.10
CA ALA A 84 28.12 -10.56 -6.27
C ALA A 84 28.64 -11.21 -7.55
N VAL A 85 29.94 -11.08 -7.82
CA VAL A 85 30.63 -11.64 -9.00
C VAL A 85 30.54 -13.17 -9.10
N HIS A 86 30.26 -13.88 -8.01
CA HIS A 86 30.13 -15.34 -7.99
C HIS A 86 28.68 -15.83 -7.97
N VAL A 87 27.71 -14.94 -7.72
CA VAL A 87 26.29 -15.33 -7.57
C VAL A 87 25.74 -15.96 -8.84
N ASN A 88 26.01 -15.39 -10.02
CA ASN A 88 25.46 -15.91 -11.28
C ASN A 88 25.97 -17.31 -11.61
N ALA A 89 27.20 -17.65 -11.25
CA ALA A 89 27.72 -19.01 -11.40
C ALA A 89 26.93 -20.01 -10.54
N VAL A 90 26.63 -19.65 -9.29
CA VAL A 90 25.81 -20.47 -8.37
C VAL A 90 24.38 -20.61 -8.89
N LEU A 91 23.79 -19.54 -9.42
CA LEU A 91 22.44 -19.56 -10.00
C LEU A 91 22.38 -20.48 -11.23
N ARG A 92 23.39 -20.46 -12.11
CA ARG A 92 23.47 -21.37 -13.27
C ARG A 92 23.53 -22.84 -12.84
N GLN A 93 24.34 -23.15 -11.81
CA GLN A 93 24.40 -24.50 -11.25
C GLN A 93 23.05 -24.92 -10.64
N SER A 94 22.40 -24.01 -9.92
CA SER A 94 21.09 -24.23 -9.30
C SER A 94 20.01 -24.48 -10.36
N ALA A 95 19.99 -23.68 -11.42
CA ALA A 95 19.09 -23.84 -12.56
C ALA A 95 19.33 -25.18 -13.29
N ALA A 96 20.60 -25.56 -13.53
CA ALA A 96 20.95 -26.84 -14.13
C ALA A 96 20.46 -28.05 -13.31
N ARG A 97 20.46 -27.91 -11.98
CA ARG A 97 19.90 -28.92 -11.05
C ARG A 97 18.38 -28.84 -10.87
N ARG A 98 17.70 -27.88 -11.52
CA ARG A 98 16.26 -27.61 -11.39
C ARG A 98 15.82 -27.25 -9.97
N VAL A 99 16.68 -26.57 -9.22
CA VAL A 99 16.31 -25.94 -7.95
C VAL A 99 15.12 -25.00 -8.18
N ARG A 100 14.17 -24.97 -7.24
CA ARG A 100 12.96 -24.16 -7.37
C ARG A 100 13.18 -22.71 -6.97
N PHE A 101 13.90 -22.47 -5.88
CA PHE A 101 14.12 -21.12 -5.35
C PHE A 101 15.59 -20.86 -4.99
N ALA A 102 16.06 -19.66 -5.29
CA ALA A 102 17.32 -19.13 -4.77
C ALA A 102 17.09 -17.84 -4.00
N ILE A 103 17.57 -17.76 -2.76
CA ILE A 103 17.57 -16.55 -1.94
C ILE A 103 18.96 -15.93 -2.03
N VAL A 104 19.06 -14.73 -2.56
CA VAL A 104 20.33 -14.03 -2.75
C VAL A 104 20.44 -12.89 -1.74
N PHE A 105 21.24 -13.12 -0.70
CA PHE A 105 21.49 -12.10 0.34
C PHE A 105 22.41 -10.99 -0.13
N SER A 106 23.33 -11.31 -1.04
CA SER A 106 24.41 -10.44 -1.46
C SER A 106 23.92 -9.15 -2.11
N SER A 107 24.58 -8.05 -1.77
CA SER A 107 24.52 -6.76 -2.47
C SER A 107 25.67 -6.65 -3.50
N GLY A 108 25.74 -5.52 -4.21
CA GLY A 108 26.67 -5.24 -5.30
C GLY A 108 26.03 -5.32 -6.70
N PHE A 109 24.70 -5.18 -6.80
CA PHE A 109 23.92 -5.36 -8.02
C PHE A 109 23.42 -4.02 -8.60
N GLY A 110 22.16 -3.90 -9.02
CA GLY A 110 21.65 -2.69 -9.66
C GLY A 110 21.84 -1.40 -8.84
N GLU A 111 21.90 -1.52 -7.52
CA GLU A 111 22.19 -0.45 -6.57
C GLU A 111 23.66 0.03 -6.59
N ALA A 112 24.57 -0.78 -7.12
CA ALA A 112 26.01 -0.46 -7.20
C ALA A 112 26.42 0.17 -8.56
N GLY A 113 25.47 0.38 -9.47
CA GLY A 113 25.68 1.04 -10.76
C GLY A 113 25.72 0.08 -11.96
N VAL A 114 26.36 0.50 -13.06
CA VAL A 114 26.24 -0.15 -14.38
C VAL A 114 26.74 -1.60 -14.40
N GLU A 115 27.86 -1.91 -13.75
CA GLU A 115 28.38 -3.29 -13.72
C GLU A 115 27.48 -4.22 -12.90
N GLY A 116 26.98 -3.75 -11.76
CA GLY A 116 26.01 -4.51 -10.97
C GLY A 116 24.67 -4.68 -11.69
N LYS A 117 24.28 -3.72 -12.55
CA LYS A 117 23.12 -3.88 -13.43
C LYS A 117 23.28 -5.01 -14.44
N LYS A 118 24.46 -5.16 -15.05
CA LYS A 118 24.76 -6.30 -15.94
C LYS A 118 24.62 -7.64 -15.21
N LEU A 119 25.07 -7.70 -13.95
CA LEU A 119 24.90 -8.89 -13.13
C LEU A 119 23.42 -9.20 -12.90
N GLU A 120 22.56 -8.21 -12.61
CA GLU A 120 21.11 -8.41 -12.50
C GLU A 120 20.48 -8.87 -13.82
N ASP A 121 20.89 -8.30 -14.95
CA ASP A 121 20.32 -8.66 -16.25
C ASP A 121 20.65 -10.13 -16.60
N GLU A 122 21.84 -10.59 -16.23
CA GLU A 122 22.20 -12.01 -16.30
C GLU A 122 21.37 -12.87 -15.34
N MET A 123 21.09 -12.41 -14.10
CA MET A 123 20.17 -13.10 -13.18
C MET A 123 18.76 -13.23 -13.79
N ARG A 124 18.23 -12.17 -14.41
CA ARG A 124 16.93 -12.20 -15.10
C ARG A 124 16.93 -13.22 -16.23
N ALA A 125 18.01 -13.27 -17.02
CA ALA A 125 18.14 -14.23 -18.11
C ALA A 125 18.16 -15.68 -17.60
N ILE A 126 18.85 -15.95 -16.47
CA ILE A 126 18.87 -17.28 -15.84
C ILE A 126 17.47 -17.68 -15.35
N ALA A 127 16.77 -16.77 -14.66
CA ALA A 127 15.41 -17.03 -14.19
C ALA A 127 14.43 -17.25 -15.35
N ALA A 128 14.48 -16.42 -16.38
CA ALA A 128 13.62 -16.54 -17.57
C ALA A 128 13.88 -17.81 -18.39
N GLY A 129 15.13 -18.30 -18.40
CA GLY A 129 15.54 -19.51 -19.13
C GLY A 129 15.36 -20.82 -18.37
N SER A 130 14.78 -20.81 -17.16
CA SER A 130 14.69 -22.01 -16.31
C SER A 130 13.44 -22.01 -15.42
N SER A 131 13.27 -23.05 -14.59
CA SER A 131 12.24 -23.11 -13.55
C SER A 131 12.65 -22.45 -12.24
N LEU A 132 13.89 -21.93 -12.15
CA LEU A 132 14.43 -21.31 -10.95
C LEU A 132 13.81 -19.93 -10.74
N ARG A 133 13.26 -19.70 -9.56
CA ARG A 133 12.79 -18.38 -9.13
C ARG A 133 13.79 -17.74 -8.17
N ILE A 134 14.03 -16.45 -8.34
CA ILE A 134 15.04 -15.71 -7.57
C ILE A 134 14.36 -14.75 -6.61
N TYR A 135 14.66 -14.92 -5.34
CA TYR A 135 14.35 -13.99 -4.25
C TYR A 135 15.57 -13.09 -4.01
N GLY A 136 15.42 -11.80 -4.29
CA GLY A 136 16.41 -10.75 -4.06
C GLY A 136 16.84 -10.15 -5.39
N PRO A 137 18.14 -9.83 -5.59
CA PRO A 137 19.23 -9.90 -4.60
C PRO A 137 19.09 -8.83 -3.51
N ASN A 138 20.14 -8.65 -2.70
CA ASN A 138 20.23 -7.60 -1.68
C ASN A 138 19.02 -7.61 -0.74
N CYS A 139 18.77 -8.77 -0.13
CA CYS A 139 17.64 -8.97 0.77
C CYS A 139 18.12 -9.52 2.12
N PRO A 140 17.44 -9.21 3.23
CA PRO A 140 17.69 -9.85 4.52
C PRO A 140 17.13 -11.28 4.59
N GLY A 141 16.33 -11.67 3.61
CA GLY A 141 15.70 -12.98 3.49
C GLY A 141 14.29 -13.07 4.08
N LEU A 142 13.93 -14.26 4.53
CA LEU A 142 12.57 -14.62 4.96
C LEU A 142 12.58 -15.08 6.42
N CYS A 143 11.59 -14.67 7.19
CA CYS A 143 11.36 -15.13 8.56
C CYS A 143 9.89 -15.56 8.73
N ASN A 144 9.63 -16.86 8.82
CA ASN A 144 8.34 -17.38 9.23
C ASN A 144 8.35 -17.54 10.76
N ILE A 145 7.83 -16.55 11.46
CA ILE A 145 7.82 -16.47 12.93
C ILE A 145 6.84 -17.48 13.52
N ASN A 146 5.70 -17.69 12.88
CA ASN A 146 4.69 -18.67 13.29
C ASN A 146 5.25 -20.10 13.29
N ALA A 147 5.99 -20.46 12.23
CA ALA A 147 6.67 -21.75 12.11
C ALA A 147 8.04 -21.79 12.82
N ARG A 148 8.52 -20.68 13.41
CA ARG A 148 9.88 -20.55 13.96
C ARG A 148 10.94 -20.93 12.94
N PHE A 149 10.95 -20.27 11.79
CA PHE A 149 11.83 -20.64 10.68
C PHE A 149 12.41 -19.39 10.01
N GLY A 150 13.74 -19.33 9.88
CA GLY A 150 14.45 -18.13 9.42
C GLY A 150 15.50 -18.41 8.36
N PHE A 151 15.21 -18.02 7.12
CA PHE A 151 16.21 -17.84 6.07
C PHE A 151 16.76 -16.43 6.11
N THR A 152 17.50 -16.10 7.17
CA THR A 152 18.03 -14.76 7.39
C THR A 152 19.39 -14.82 8.08
N PHE A 153 20.24 -13.83 7.79
CA PHE A 153 21.50 -13.60 8.51
C PHE A 153 21.34 -12.54 9.62
N SER A 154 20.12 -12.09 9.90
CA SER A 154 19.87 -11.04 10.86
C SER A 154 20.17 -11.51 12.30
N PRO A 155 20.96 -10.76 13.07
CA PRO A 155 21.24 -11.10 14.47
C PRO A 155 20.03 -10.89 15.38
N SER A 156 18.97 -10.24 14.90
CA SER A 156 17.73 -10.02 15.67
C SER A 156 16.78 -11.22 15.63
N PHE A 157 16.95 -12.15 14.67
CA PHE A 157 16.05 -13.31 14.52
C PHE A 157 15.83 -14.14 15.81
N PRO A 158 16.85 -14.39 16.66
CA PRO A 158 16.65 -15.08 17.94
C PRO A 158 15.71 -14.36 18.91
N HIS A 159 15.49 -13.06 18.71
CA HIS A 159 14.64 -12.21 19.54
C HIS A 159 13.26 -11.98 18.92
N ASP A 160 13.05 -12.33 17.65
CA ASP A 160 11.76 -12.17 16.95
C ASP A 160 10.78 -13.28 17.39
N LEU A 161 10.35 -13.21 18.65
CA LEU A 161 9.67 -14.32 19.30
C LEU A 161 8.14 -14.27 19.22
N ARG A 162 7.56 -13.11 18.90
CA ARG A 162 6.11 -12.93 19.01
C ARG A 162 5.38 -13.27 17.72
N ARG A 163 4.75 -14.44 17.74
CA ARG A 163 3.86 -14.96 16.70
C ARG A 163 2.58 -14.16 16.58
N GLY A 164 1.95 -14.17 15.41
CA GLY A 164 0.63 -13.60 15.24
C GLY A 164 0.16 -13.55 13.79
N PRO A 165 -0.97 -12.87 13.54
CA PRO A 165 -1.70 -12.96 12.28
C PRO A 165 -1.26 -11.93 11.24
N ILE A 166 -0.18 -11.18 11.48
CA ILE A 166 0.27 -10.14 10.56
C ILE A 166 1.34 -10.71 9.61
N GLY A 167 1.08 -10.63 8.31
CA GLY A 167 2.07 -10.90 7.26
C GLY A 167 2.75 -9.59 6.85
N LEU A 168 4.07 -9.60 6.69
CA LEU A 168 4.87 -8.43 6.35
C LEU A 168 5.61 -8.66 5.04
N ALA A 169 5.25 -7.92 3.98
CA ALA A 169 5.88 -7.98 2.66
C ALA A 169 6.56 -6.64 2.37
N THR A 170 7.89 -6.56 2.41
CA THR A 170 8.62 -5.29 2.28
C THR A 170 9.63 -5.32 1.14
N GLN A 171 10.03 -4.15 0.63
CA GLN A 171 11.19 -4.09 -0.28
C GLN A 171 12.49 -3.94 0.52
N GLY A 172 12.56 -2.95 1.40
CA GLY A 172 13.71 -2.70 2.26
C GLY A 172 13.74 -3.57 3.53
N GLY A 173 14.94 -4.03 3.89
CA GLY A 173 15.16 -4.84 5.09
C GLY A 173 15.19 -4.02 6.39
N GLY A 174 15.80 -2.83 6.37
CA GLY A 174 15.94 -1.99 7.56
C GLY A 174 14.61 -1.52 8.14
N LEU A 175 13.73 -0.97 7.29
CA LEU A 175 12.40 -0.53 7.73
C LEU A 175 11.49 -1.71 8.09
N GLY A 176 11.56 -2.83 7.35
CA GLY A 176 10.83 -4.05 7.71
C GLY A 176 11.25 -4.59 9.08
N ARG A 177 12.55 -4.53 9.40
CA ARG A 177 13.08 -4.88 10.73
C ARG A 177 12.55 -3.95 11.82
N ASN A 178 12.43 -2.66 11.55
CA ASN A 178 11.86 -1.71 12.50
C ASN A 178 10.40 -2.07 12.85
N VAL A 179 9.60 -2.49 11.87
CA VAL A 179 8.24 -3.01 12.12
C VAL A 179 8.27 -4.30 12.94
N LEU A 180 9.19 -5.22 12.68
CA LEU A 180 9.34 -6.43 13.48
C LEU A 180 9.63 -6.14 14.95
N GLN A 181 10.39 -5.09 15.26
CA GLN A 181 10.66 -4.70 16.64
C GLN A 181 9.42 -4.17 17.40
N ALA A 182 8.33 -3.85 16.69
CA ALA A 182 7.05 -3.60 17.36
C ALA A 182 6.48 -4.86 18.07
N MET A 183 7.07 -6.04 17.87
CA MET A 183 6.83 -7.22 18.69
C MET A 183 7.03 -6.96 20.19
N ASP A 184 7.97 -6.11 20.58
CA ASP A 184 8.21 -5.76 21.98
C ASP A 184 7.02 -4.98 22.58
N ARG A 185 6.22 -4.34 21.73
CA ARG A 185 4.98 -3.64 22.09
C ARG A 185 3.74 -4.53 21.98
N GLY A 186 3.90 -5.81 21.64
CA GLY A 186 2.79 -6.76 21.53
C GLY A 186 2.35 -7.10 20.10
N LEU A 187 3.00 -6.54 19.06
CA LEU A 187 2.63 -6.82 17.68
C LEU A 187 2.97 -8.27 17.29
N GLY A 188 1.97 -9.08 16.99
CA GLY A 188 2.19 -10.46 16.55
C GLY A 188 2.36 -10.57 15.04
N ILE A 189 3.54 -10.97 14.58
CA ILE A 189 3.86 -11.15 13.15
C ILE A 189 4.05 -12.63 12.87
N GLY A 190 3.48 -13.10 11.76
CA GLY A 190 3.51 -14.49 11.34
C GLY A 190 4.58 -14.79 10.31
N LEU A 191 4.67 -13.98 9.26
CA LEU A 191 5.60 -14.16 8.15
C LEU A 191 6.16 -12.82 7.70
N TRP A 192 7.48 -12.72 7.56
CA TRP A 192 8.15 -11.58 6.94
C TRP A 192 8.94 -12.01 5.70
N CYS A 193 8.66 -11.35 4.58
CA CYS A 193 9.41 -11.45 3.34
C CYS A 193 9.86 -10.05 2.90
N SER A 194 11.16 -9.80 2.79
CA SER A 194 11.74 -8.55 2.28
C SER A 194 12.39 -8.76 0.92
N SER A 195 11.72 -8.38 -0.17
CA SER A 195 12.04 -8.71 -1.56
C SER A 195 13.38 -8.15 -2.11
N GLY A 196 13.97 -7.14 -1.46
CA GLY A 196 15.22 -6.53 -1.89
C GLY A 196 15.09 -5.87 -3.27
N ASN A 197 16.05 -6.16 -4.15
CA ASN A 197 16.10 -5.56 -5.48
C ASN A 197 15.03 -6.05 -6.46
N GLU A 198 14.31 -7.13 -6.16
CA GLU A 198 13.26 -7.69 -7.03
C GLU A 198 13.72 -7.96 -8.48
N VAL A 199 14.72 -8.83 -8.63
CA VAL A 199 15.18 -9.25 -9.96
C VAL A 199 14.17 -10.19 -10.63
N ASP A 200 13.43 -10.96 -9.83
CA ASP A 200 12.37 -11.87 -10.28
C ASP A 200 11.15 -11.83 -9.35
N LEU A 201 11.25 -12.41 -8.14
CA LEU A 201 10.17 -12.33 -7.15
C LEU A 201 10.05 -10.90 -6.62
N GLN A 202 8.81 -10.44 -6.48
CA GLN A 202 8.44 -9.08 -6.09
C GLN A 202 7.59 -9.10 -4.82
N VAL A 203 7.45 -7.95 -4.16
CA VAL A 203 6.54 -7.76 -3.02
C VAL A 203 5.13 -8.28 -3.31
N SER A 204 4.66 -8.13 -4.55
CA SER A 204 3.36 -8.63 -5.02
C SER A 204 3.21 -10.15 -4.92
N ASP A 205 4.28 -10.94 -5.11
CA ASP A 205 4.22 -12.40 -4.95
C ASP A 205 3.99 -12.78 -3.48
N PHE A 206 4.64 -12.07 -2.56
CA PHE A 206 4.52 -12.31 -1.13
C PHE A 206 3.15 -11.87 -0.60
N ILE A 207 2.62 -10.75 -1.08
CA ILE A 207 1.23 -10.33 -0.80
C ILE A 207 0.26 -11.41 -1.29
N ALA A 208 0.44 -11.93 -2.50
CA ALA A 208 -0.44 -12.97 -3.04
C ALA A 208 -0.37 -14.28 -2.24
N TYR A 209 0.81 -14.69 -1.77
CA TYR A 209 0.95 -15.86 -0.89
C TYR A 209 0.28 -15.63 0.48
N MET A 210 0.53 -14.49 1.12
CA MET A 210 -0.09 -14.12 2.40
C MET A 210 -1.61 -13.97 2.27
N ALA A 211 -2.12 -13.58 1.10
CA ALA A 211 -3.55 -13.53 0.83
C ALA A 211 -4.21 -14.90 1.03
N ASP A 212 -3.53 -16.01 0.73
CA ASP A 212 -4.05 -17.37 0.89
C ASP A 212 -3.68 -18.03 2.23
N ALA A 213 -2.63 -17.54 2.90
CA ALA A 213 -2.10 -18.16 4.12
C ALA A 213 -3.12 -18.13 5.28
N PRO A 214 -3.61 -19.26 5.81
CA PRO A 214 -4.72 -19.29 6.76
C PRO A 214 -4.39 -18.67 8.13
N ASP A 215 -3.11 -18.56 8.47
CA ASP A 215 -2.60 -17.97 9.70
C ASP A 215 -2.33 -16.47 9.59
N ILE A 216 -2.56 -15.85 8.43
CA ILE A 216 -2.39 -14.41 8.18
C ILE A 216 -3.76 -13.76 7.96
N GLU A 217 -4.05 -12.71 8.73
CA GLU A 217 -5.30 -11.95 8.67
C GLU A 217 -5.13 -10.51 8.21
N VAL A 218 -3.93 -9.94 8.37
CA VAL A 218 -3.59 -8.58 7.92
C VAL A 218 -2.28 -8.63 7.16
N ILE A 219 -2.21 -7.96 6.01
CA ILE A 219 -0.99 -7.86 5.21
C ILE A 219 -0.45 -6.44 5.32
N VAL A 220 0.78 -6.32 5.78
CA VAL A 220 1.51 -5.06 5.90
C VAL A 220 2.53 -5.00 4.78
N THR A 221 2.60 -3.87 4.08
CA THR A 221 3.57 -3.67 3.01
C THR A 221 4.31 -2.34 3.10
N LEU A 222 5.61 -2.39 2.85
CA LEU A 222 6.50 -1.23 2.77
C LEU A 222 7.11 -1.20 1.38
N ILE A 223 6.68 -0.22 0.59
CA ILE A 223 6.96 -0.17 -0.84
C ILE A 223 7.71 1.12 -1.17
N GLU A 224 8.85 0.98 -1.83
CA GLU A 224 9.60 2.06 -2.46
C GLU A 224 9.14 2.26 -3.91
N GLY A 225 8.87 1.20 -4.66
CA GLY A 225 8.35 1.28 -6.04
C GLY A 225 7.64 -0.01 -6.47
N ILE A 226 6.77 0.07 -7.47
CA ILE A 226 6.05 -1.11 -8.01
C ILE A 226 6.55 -1.32 -9.44
N LYS A 227 7.09 -2.52 -9.73
CA LYS A 227 7.62 -2.85 -11.07
C LYS A 227 6.55 -3.40 -12.00
N ASP A 228 5.70 -4.29 -11.50
CA ASP A 228 4.57 -4.87 -12.24
C ASP A 228 3.26 -4.47 -11.56
N GLY A 229 2.63 -3.41 -12.09
CA GLY A 229 1.38 -2.88 -11.55
C GLY A 229 0.22 -3.87 -11.64
N ARG A 230 0.14 -4.66 -12.71
CA ARG A 230 -0.92 -5.66 -12.89
C ARG A 230 -0.81 -6.77 -11.87
N LYS A 231 0.42 -7.23 -11.60
CA LYS A 231 0.70 -8.24 -10.59
C LYS A 231 0.37 -7.72 -9.18
N PHE A 232 0.72 -6.47 -8.88
CA PHE A 232 0.35 -5.84 -7.61
C PHE A 232 -1.17 -5.75 -7.44
N ILE A 233 -1.90 -5.27 -8.45
CA ILE A 233 -3.36 -5.18 -8.45
C ILE A 233 -3.98 -6.55 -8.15
N ARG A 234 -3.55 -7.61 -8.85
CA ARG A 234 -4.06 -8.97 -8.63
C ARG A 234 -3.79 -9.48 -7.22
N ALA A 235 -2.59 -9.23 -6.68
CA ALA A 235 -2.24 -9.65 -5.32
C ALA A 235 -3.12 -8.98 -4.25
N VAL A 236 -3.34 -7.67 -4.38
CA VAL A 236 -4.22 -6.92 -3.47
C VAL A 236 -5.69 -7.34 -3.63
N GLN A 237 -6.16 -7.53 -4.86
CA GLN A 237 -7.52 -8.03 -5.10
C GLN A 237 -7.73 -9.41 -4.49
N ARG A 238 -6.73 -10.30 -4.57
CA ARG A 238 -6.78 -11.62 -3.94
C ARG A 238 -6.86 -11.51 -2.41
N ALA A 239 -6.11 -10.60 -1.80
CA ALA A 239 -6.21 -10.31 -0.37
C ALA A 239 -7.63 -9.82 0.00
N GLY A 240 -8.20 -8.91 -0.80
CA GLY A 240 -9.56 -8.41 -0.61
C GLY A 240 -10.63 -9.50 -0.73
N VAL A 241 -10.52 -10.41 -1.71
CA VAL A 241 -11.43 -11.56 -1.88
C VAL A 241 -11.39 -12.48 -0.65
N ASN A 242 -10.20 -12.67 -0.06
CA ASN A 242 -10.03 -13.47 1.15
C ASN A 242 -10.30 -12.68 2.44
N GLY A 243 -10.82 -11.45 2.35
CA GLY A 243 -11.20 -10.64 3.51
C GLY A 243 -10.01 -10.15 4.35
N LYS A 244 -8.83 -9.99 3.74
CA LYS A 244 -7.59 -9.59 4.41
C LYS A 244 -7.23 -8.15 4.03
N PRO A 245 -7.29 -7.19 4.96
CA PRO A 245 -6.87 -5.82 4.70
C PRO A 245 -5.37 -5.75 4.38
N VAL A 246 -5.03 -4.85 3.45
CA VAL A 246 -3.64 -4.51 3.11
C VAL A 246 -3.33 -3.11 3.63
N VAL A 247 -2.36 -2.97 4.53
CA VAL A 247 -1.88 -1.68 5.05
C VAL A 247 -0.54 -1.37 4.39
N ALA A 248 -0.43 -0.21 3.74
CA ALA A 248 0.75 0.15 2.96
C ALA A 248 1.40 1.44 3.44
N LEU A 249 2.71 1.41 3.68
CA LEU A 249 3.54 2.60 3.75
C LEU A 249 4.32 2.75 2.44
N LYS A 250 3.97 3.77 1.66
CA LYS A 250 4.68 4.11 0.42
C LYS A 250 5.79 5.11 0.72
N VAL A 251 7.03 4.68 0.54
CA VAL A 251 8.22 5.55 0.62
C VAL A 251 8.34 6.33 -0.68
N GLY A 252 8.91 7.53 -0.63
CA GLY A 252 9.12 8.35 -1.84
C GLY A 252 7.86 9.03 -2.36
N ARG A 253 7.03 9.57 -1.47
CA ARG A 253 5.83 10.34 -1.85
C ARG A 253 6.11 11.81 -2.12
N SER A 254 7.17 12.37 -1.54
CA SER A 254 7.62 13.74 -1.80
C SER A 254 8.74 13.75 -2.85
N ALA A 255 8.98 14.90 -3.48
CA ALA A 255 10.09 15.07 -4.43
C ALA A 255 11.45 14.71 -3.81
N TYR A 256 11.67 14.99 -2.53
CA TYR A 256 12.88 14.57 -1.80
C TYR A 256 12.95 13.06 -1.62
N GLY A 257 11.84 12.44 -1.19
CA GLY A 257 11.78 11.00 -1.01
C GLY A 257 11.94 10.22 -2.32
N GLN A 258 11.34 10.71 -3.42
CA GLN A 258 11.50 10.13 -4.76
C GLN A 258 12.96 10.12 -5.19
N ARG A 259 13.66 11.25 -5.06
CA ARG A 259 15.10 11.33 -5.38
C ARG A 259 15.93 10.36 -4.55
N ALA A 260 15.68 10.30 -3.24
CA ALA A 260 16.39 9.39 -2.35
C ALA A 260 16.15 7.91 -2.70
N ALA A 261 14.90 7.51 -2.95
CA ALA A 261 14.55 6.15 -3.34
C ALA A 261 15.16 5.75 -4.70
N MET A 262 15.17 6.66 -5.67
CA MET A 262 15.81 6.44 -6.97
C MET A 262 17.32 6.23 -6.85
N SER A 263 18.02 7.01 -6.01
CA SER A 263 19.45 6.83 -5.76
C SER A 263 19.77 5.53 -5.00
N HIS A 264 18.83 5.03 -4.20
CA HIS A 264 19.01 3.82 -3.39
C HIS A 264 18.72 2.51 -4.16
N THR A 265 17.71 2.49 -5.02
CA THR A 265 17.26 1.24 -5.71
C THR A 265 17.40 1.27 -7.23
N GLY A 266 17.72 2.43 -7.82
CA GLY A 266 17.84 2.59 -9.27
C GLY A 266 16.54 2.34 -10.05
N SER A 267 15.38 2.27 -9.37
CA SER A 267 14.08 1.99 -9.98
C SER A 267 13.30 3.28 -10.27
N ILE A 268 12.55 3.29 -11.39
CA ILE A 268 11.65 4.39 -11.72
C ILE A 268 10.45 4.30 -10.78
N THR A 269 10.35 5.25 -9.84
CA THR A 269 9.19 5.37 -8.96
C THR A 269 8.01 5.93 -9.74
N GLY A 270 6.89 5.20 -9.81
CA GLY A 270 5.63 5.73 -10.33
C GLY A 270 5.14 6.95 -9.52
N SER A 271 4.26 7.76 -10.10
CA SER A 271 3.71 8.94 -9.43
C SER A 271 3.08 8.58 -8.08
N ALA A 272 3.35 9.40 -7.06
CA ALA A 272 2.78 9.21 -5.73
C ALA A 272 1.24 9.33 -5.78
N GLU A 273 0.74 10.26 -6.59
CA GLU A 273 -0.68 10.50 -6.81
C GLU A 273 -1.37 9.31 -7.46
N VAL A 274 -0.72 8.69 -8.47
CA VAL A 274 -1.22 7.47 -9.12
C VAL A 274 -1.27 6.30 -8.14
N ASN A 275 -0.22 6.11 -7.34
CA ASN A 275 -0.19 5.07 -6.30
C ASN A 275 -1.30 5.27 -5.27
N SER A 276 -1.46 6.49 -4.72
CA SER A 276 -2.52 6.79 -3.74
C SER A 276 -3.92 6.64 -4.34
N ALA A 277 -4.14 7.04 -5.61
CA ALA A 277 -5.41 6.83 -6.29
C ALA A 277 -5.73 5.33 -6.45
N LEU A 278 -4.75 4.55 -6.87
CA LEU A 278 -4.87 3.10 -6.98
C LEU A 278 -5.17 2.45 -5.63
N PHE A 279 -4.44 2.84 -4.58
CA PHE A 279 -4.64 2.31 -3.23
C PHE A 279 -6.06 2.57 -2.73
N ARG A 280 -6.58 3.79 -2.90
CA ARG A 280 -7.99 4.09 -2.59
C ARG A 280 -8.98 3.24 -3.39
N GLN A 281 -8.73 3.04 -4.69
CA GLN A 281 -9.61 2.23 -5.54
C GLN A 281 -9.63 0.75 -5.11
N LEU A 282 -8.49 0.22 -4.67
CA LEU A 282 -8.32 -1.17 -4.25
C LEU A 282 -8.60 -1.41 -2.76
N GLY A 283 -8.83 -0.36 -1.97
CA GLY A 283 -9.05 -0.47 -0.52
C GLY A 283 -7.77 -0.74 0.27
N VAL A 284 -6.60 -0.43 -0.29
CA VAL A 284 -5.32 -0.45 0.44
C VAL A 284 -5.29 0.72 1.41
N ILE A 285 -5.00 0.43 2.67
CA ILE A 285 -4.94 1.42 3.75
C ILE A 285 -3.57 2.07 3.73
N GLU A 286 -3.46 3.19 3.01
CA GLU A 286 -2.23 3.97 2.95
C GLU A 286 -1.99 4.75 4.26
N VAL A 287 -0.82 4.56 4.87
CA VAL A 287 -0.37 5.26 6.09
C VAL A 287 0.84 6.13 5.78
N ASP A 288 1.19 7.04 6.70
CA ASP A 288 2.24 8.03 6.48
C ASP A 288 3.55 7.76 7.26
N ASP A 289 3.51 6.90 8.28
CA ASP A 289 4.65 6.62 9.15
C ASP A 289 4.69 5.16 9.62
N ILE A 290 5.86 4.71 10.10
CA ILE A 290 6.07 3.32 10.55
C ILE A 290 5.29 3.01 11.83
N ASP A 291 5.19 3.97 12.77
CA ASP A 291 4.38 3.73 13.96
C ASP A 291 2.89 3.62 13.59
N GLU A 292 2.40 4.47 12.68
CA GLU A 292 1.03 4.37 12.16
C GLU A 292 0.79 3.03 11.46
N LEU A 293 1.77 2.52 10.71
CA LEU A 293 1.71 1.21 10.05
C LEU A 293 1.50 0.08 11.07
N ALA A 294 2.32 0.06 12.13
CA ALA A 294 2.23 -0.94 13.19
C ALA A 294 0.93 -0.83 13.99
N ASP A 295 0.56 0.39 14.40
CA ASP A 295 -0.64 0.64 15.22
C ASP A 295 -1.93 0.30 14.44
N THR A 296 -2.00 0.67 13.15
CA THR A 296 -3.14 0.34 12.28
C THR A 296 -3.25 -1.16 12.04
N ALA A 297 -2.13 -1.83 11.77
CA ALA A 297 -2.10 -3.28 11.58
C ALA A 297 -2.50 -4.04 12.85
N ALA A 298 -2.04 -3.60 14.03
CA ALA A 298 -2.42 -4.16 15.32
C ALA A 298 -3.93 -4.08 15.57
N LEU A 299 -4.55 -2.93 15.26
CA LEU A 299 -5.98 -2.75 15.42
C LEU A 299 -6.77 -3.67 14.47
N LEU A 300 -6.40 -3.71 13.19
CA LEU A 300 -7.05 -4.56 12.18
C LEU A 300 -6.92 -6.05 12.51
N ALA A 301 -5.79 -6.47 13.06
CA ALA A 301 -5.53 -7.86 13.46
C ALA A 301 -6.45 -8.32 14.60
N ARG A 302 -6.87 -7.39 15.46
CA ARG A 302 -7.77 -7.67 16.58
C ARG A 302 -9.24 -7.44 16.24
N ALA A 303 -9.52 -6.47 15.37
CA ALA A 303 -10.85 -6.11 14.94
C ALA A 303 -10.80 -5.63 13.48
N ARG A 304 -11.18 -6.49 12.53
CA ARG A 304 -11.09 -6.18 11.08
C ARG A 304 -11.92 -4.96 10.68
N SER A 305 -13.12 -4.84 11.25
CA SER A 305 -14.04 -3.74 10.99
C SER A 305 -14.92 -3.47 12.22
N PRO A 306 -15.47 -2.25 12.34
CA PRO A 306 -16.46 -1.92 13.36
C PRO A 306 -17.65 -2.88 13.27
N GLN A 307 -17.96 -3.56 14.38
CA GLN A 307 -19.16 -4.41 14.49
C GLN A 307 -20.43 -3.59 14.75
N LYS A 308 -20.25 -2.34 15.20
CA LYS A 308 -21.27 -1.36 15.55
C LYS A 308 -21.03 -0.09 14.73
N GLY A 309 -21.89 0.91 14.88
CA GLY A 309 -21.76 2.19 14.17
C GLY A 309 -20.42 2.89 14.37
N ARG A 310 -20.20 4.03 13.70
CA ARG A 310 -18.88 4.71 13.63
C ARG A 310 -18.42 5.41 14.91
N GLN A 311 -19.25 5.39 15.95
CA GLN A 311 -19.00 6.16 17.17
C GLN A 311 -18.14 5.36 18.14
N ILE A 312 -17.22 6.05 18.81
CA ILE A 312 -16.28 5.46 19.77
C ILE A 312 -16.53 6.01 21.18
N ALA A 313 -15.94 5.35 22.17
CA ALA A 313 -15.91 5.82 23.55
C ALA A 313 -14.49 6.12 24.03
N ILE A 314 -14.38 7.06 24.96
CA ILE A 314 -13.15 7.34 25.70
C ILE A 314 -13.38 6.94 27.14
N TYR A 315 -12.45 6.17 27.71
CA TYR A 315 -12.50 5.71 29.09
C TYR A 315 -11.16 5.98 29.77
N CYS A 316 -11.12 6.87 30.76
CA CYS A 316 -9.88 7.28 31.41
C CYS A 316 -10.12 7.66 32.87
N SER A 317 -9.08 7.65 33.70
CA SER A 317 -9.10 8.18 35.06
C SER A 317 -8.63 9.63 35.18
N SER A 318 -8.33 10.27 34.04
CA SER A 318 -7.81 11.63 33.96
C SER A 318 -8.69 12.49 33.07
N GLY A 319 -9.35 13.49 33.64
CA GLY A 319 -10.15 14.46 32.88
C GLY A 319 -9.34 15.23 31.84
N GLY A 320 -8.09 15.59 32.15
CA GLY A 320 -7.21 16.29 31.20
C GLY A 320 -6.89 15.45 29.95
N ALA A 321 -6.56 14.17 30.13
CA ALA A 321 -6.33 13.28 29.00
C ALA A 321 -7.61 12.91 28.25
N SER A 322 -8.74 12.83 28.95
CA SER A 322 -10.06 12.65 28.35
C SER A 322 -10.40 13.82 27.42
N ALA A 323 -10.20 15.06 27.89
CA ALA A 323 -10.42 16.27 27.10
C ALA A 323 -9.49 16.32 25.87
N LEU A 324 -8.20 16.08 26.04
CA LEU A 324 -7.24 16.02 24.93
C LEU A 324 -7.62 14.96 23.89
N THR A 325 -8.07 13.78 24.36
CA THR A 325 -8.50 12.69 23.49
C THR A 325 -9.77 13.06 22.74
N ALA A 326 -10.74 13.67 23.41
CA ALA A 326 -11.98 14.15 22.79
C ALA A 326 -11.71 15.21 21.71
N ASP A 327 -10.81 16.16 21.97
CA ASP A 327 -10.41 17.18 20.99
C ASP A 327 -9.80 16.53 19.74
N MET A 328 -8.86 15.59 19.91
CA MET A 328 -8.23 14.92 18.77
C MET A 328 -9.23 14.07 17.96
N VAL A 329 -10.16 13.39 18.65
CA VAL A 329 -11.25 12.64 18.00
C VAL A 329 -12.14 13.58 17.18
N GLY A 330 -12.56 14.71 17.75
CA GLY A 330 -13.37 15.72 17.07
C GLY A 330 -12.66 16.35 15.87
N LEU A 331 -11.39 16.73 16.01
CA LEU A 331 -10.57 17.30 14.93
C LEU A 331 -10.34 16.30 13.78
N ALA A 332 -10.34 15.00 14.08
CA ALA A 332 -10.27 13.93 13.07
C ALA A 332 -11.62 13.65 12.39
N GLY A 333 -12.71 14.30 12.81
CA GLY A 333 -14.06 14.07 12.32
C GLY A 333 -14.68 12.76 12.78
N ILE A 334 -14.19 12.18 13.88
CA ILE A 334 -14.72 10.95 14.48
C ILE A 334 -15.77 11.32 15.53
N GLY A 335 -16.86 10.55 15.60
CA GLY A 335 -17.95 10.78 16.55
C GLY A 335 -17.75 10.06 17.88
N LEU A 336 -18.16 10.69 18.98
CA LEU A 336 -18.30 10.06 20.29
C LEU A 336 -19.73 9.55 20.48
N THR A 337 -19.86 8.35 21.04
CA THR A 337 -21.16 7.73 21.35
C THR A 337 -21.90 8.49 22.44
N THR A 338 -23.22 8.68 22.25
CA THR A 338 -24.13 8.99 23.36
C THR A 338 -24.60 7.68 23.99
N PHE A 339 -24.26 7.43 25.25
CA PHE A 339 -24.57 6.14 25.89
C PHE A 339 -26.07 5.92 26.11
N GLY A 340 -26.47 4.65 26.01
CA GLY A 340 -27.81 4.22 26.34
C GLY A 340 -28.06 4.18 27.84
N ALA A 341 -29.34 4.19 28.25
CA ALA A 341 -29.75 4.25 29.64
C ALA A 341 -29.15 3.13 30.52
N ALA A 342 -29.01 1.91 29.99
CA ALA A 342 -28.43 0.78 30.71
C ALA A 342 -26.95 1.04 31.08
N THR A 343 -26.16 1.56 30.13
CA THR A 343 -24.75 1.91 30.34
C THR A 343 -24.64 3.05 31.34
N THR A 344 -25.43 4.13 31.17
CA THR A 344 -25.44 5.27 32.08
C THR A 344 -25.82 4.87 33.50
N GLN A 345 -26.79 3.97 33.68
CA GLN A 345 -27.18 3.47 35.00
C GLN A 345 -26.02 2.72 35.68
N VAL A 346 -25.35 1.82 34.97
CA VAL A 346 -24.19 1.08 35.53
C VAL A 346 -23.07 2.03 35.96
N LEU A 347 -22.80 3.07 35.16
CA LEU A 347 -21.80 4.08 35.49
C LEU A 347 -22.23 4.90 36.72
N ALA A 348 -23.48 5.36 36.78
CA ALA A 348 -24.02 6.13 37.90
C ALA A 348 -24.01 5.34 39.23
N ASP A 349 -24.34 4.04 39.19
CA ASP A 349 -24.38 3.19 40.39
C ASP A 349 -22.99 2.86 40.93
N SER A 350 -21.96 2.93 40.08
CA SER A 350 -20.61 2.45 40.41
C SER A 350 -19.63 3.59 40.66
N LEU A 351 -19.80 4.73 39.99
CA LEU A 351 -18.88 5.87 40.07
C LEU A 351 -19.39 6.95 41.04
N PRO A 352 -18.48 7.73 41.66
CA PRO A 352 -18.88 8.86 42.49
C PRO A 352 -19.75 9.86 41.72
N SER A 353 -20.65 10.56 42.42
CA SER A 353 -21.61 11.49 41.80
C SER A 353 -20.97 12.67 41.06
N TYR A 354 -19.69 12.95 41.28
CA TYR A 354 -18.91 13.99 40.60
C TYR A 354 -18.09 13.47 39.40
N ALA A 355 -18.09 12.16 39.14
CA ALA A 355 -17.44 11.58 37.98
C ALA A 355 -18.18 11.94 36.67
N ALA A 356 -17.44 12.12 35.59
CA ALA A 356 -18.08 12.28 34.27
C ALA A 356 -18.51 10.91 33.75
N ILE A 357 -19.82 10.64 33.78
CA ILE A 357 -20.41 9.36 33.34
C ILE A 357 -20.95 9.40 31.90
N GLY A 358 -20.77 10.54 31.21
CA GLY A 358 -21.01 10.68 29.77
C GLY A 358 -19.82 10.16 28.96
N ASN A 359 -19.72 10.54 27.69
CA ASN A 359 -18.57 10.21 26.85
C ASN A 359 -17.79 11.50 26.54
N PRO A 360 -16.55 11.67 27.04
CA PRO A 360 -15.70 10.70 27.74
C PRO A 360 -16.15 10.28 29.15
N VAL A 361 -15.85 9.02 29.52
CA VAL A 361 -15.96 8.55 30.92
C VAL A 361 -14.69 8.92 31.67
N ASP A 362 -14.84 9.72 32.73
CA ASP A 362 -13.77 10.03 33.69
C ASP A 362 -14.04 9.31 35.01
N THR A 363 -13.31 8.22 35.27
CA THR A 363 -13.44 7.43 36.50
C THR A 363 -12.82 8.12 37.72
N THR A 364 -12.11 9.23 37.55
CA THR A 364 -11.40 9.98 38.60
C THR A 364 -10.43 9.07 39.38
N THR A 365 -10.16 9.38 40.64
CA THR A 365 -9.32 8.58 41.54
C THR A 365 -9.97 7.28 42.03
N ALA A 366 -11.22 6.98 41.66
CA ALA A 366 -11.91 5.75 42.10
C ALA A 366 -11.17 4.47 41.64
N VAL A 367 -10.43 4.55 40.53
CA VAL A 367 -9.56 3.47 40.03
C VAL A 367 -8.42 3.11 40.98
N LEU A 368 -8.09 3.99 41.94
CA LEU A 368 -7.02 3.75 42.91
C LEU A 368 -7.47 2.86 44.07
N THR A 369 -8.78 2.70 44.25
CA THR A 369 -9.36 2.11 45.48
C THR A 369 -10.19 0.85 45.24
N ASP A 370 -10.68 0.61 44.03
CA ASP A 370 -11.46 -0.59 43.68
C ASP A 370 -11.19 -1.05 42.23
N ASP A 371 -10.51 -2.18 42.08
CA ASP A 371 -10.19 -2.75 40.75
C ASP A 371 -11.43 -3.40 40.09
N LYS A 372 -12.40 -3.86 40.88
CA LYS A 372 -13.63 -4.50 40.34
C LYS A 372 -14.57 -3.47 39.71
N LEU A 373 -14.45 -2.22 40.15
CA LEU A 373 -15.16 -1.09 39.57
C LEU A 373 -14.81 -0.95 38.08
N ILE A 374 -13.53 -1.02 37.72
CA ILE A 374 -13.06 -0.90 36.33
C ILE A 374 -13.63 -2.03 35.46
N ASP A 375 -13.57 -3.28 35.93
CA ASP A 375 -14.09 -4.43 35.20
C ASP A 375 -15.56 -4.21 34.82
N LYS A 376 -16.37 -3.77 35.79
CA LYS A 376 -17.81 -3.53 35.61
C LYS A 376 -18.10 -2.35 34.68
N THR A 377 -17.49 -1.19 34.92
CA THR A 377 -17.80 0.04 34.18
C THR A 377 -17.22 0.04 32.77
N LEU A 378 -16.00 -0.47 32.58
CA LEU A 378 -15.40 -0.61 31.25
C LEU A 378 -16.17 -1.62 30.40
N LEU A 379 -16.60 -2.75 30.98
CA LEU A 379 -17.42 -3.72 30.26
C LEU A 379 -18.76 -3.11 29.84
N ALA A 380 -19.42 -2.35 30.70
CA ALA A 380 -20.67 -1.67 30.35
C ALA A 380 -20.49 -0.73 29.15
N VAL A 381 -19.41 0.08 29.13
CA VAL A 381 -19.08 0.95 27.99
C VAL A 381 -18.80 0.15 26.72
N CYS A 382 -18.04 -0.93 26.80
CA CYS A 382 -17.75 -1.78 25.63
C CYS A 382 -19.01 -2.45 25.06
N MET A 383 -19.95 -2.83 25.94
CA MET A 383 -21.18 -3.51 25.56
C MET A 383 -22.25 -2.56 25.03
N ASP A 384 -22.14 -1.26 25.26
CA ASP A 384 -23.08 -0.26 24.73
C ASP A 384 -23.25 -0.42 23.20
N PRO A 385 -24.49 -0.49 22.70
CA PRO A 385 -24.75 -0.77 21.28
C PRO A 385 -24.20 0.30 20.34
N GLY A 386 -23.98 1.53 20.82
CA GLY A 386 -23.44 2.63 20.03
C GLY A 386 -21.91 2.69 19.98
N VAL A 387 -21.18 1.86 20.74
CA VAL A 387 -19.72 1.95 20.89
C VAL A 387 -19.01 0.89 20.05
N SER A 388 -18.33 1.31 18.98
CA SER A 388 -17.54 0.40 18.13
C SER A 388 -16.11 0.17 18.62
N LEU A 389 -15.55 1.08 19.40
CA LEU A 389 -14.18 1.01 19.92
C LEU A 389 -14.06 1.85 21.20
N VAL A 390 -13.20 1.45 22.12
CA VAL A 390 -12.86 2.23 23.32
C VAL A 390 -11.39 2.65 23.28
N LEU A 391 -11.13 3.96 23.30
CA LEU A 391 -9.82 4.53 23.56
C LEU A 391 -9.60 4.62 25.07
N MET A 392 -8.49 4.08 25.56
CA MET A 392 -8.16 4.07 26.98
C MET A 392 -6.80 4.75 27.24
N PRO A 393 -6.78 6.09 27.41
CA PRO A 393 -5.56 6.82 27.75
C PRO A 393 -4.97 6.41 29.09
N VAL A 394 -3.68 6.07 29.08
CA VAL A 394 -2.84 5.80 30.26
C VAL A 394 -1.78 6.90 30.35
N THR A 395 -2.07 7.91 31.16
CA THR A 395 -1.26 9.12 31.26
C THR A 395 0.05 8.90 32.01
N ILE A 396 0.00 8.11 33.08
CA ILE A 396 1.08 7.94 34.05
C ILE A 396 1.14 6.46 34.44
N ASP A 397 2.35 5.94 34.57
CA ASP A 397 2.62 4.65 35.20
C ASP A 397 2.74 4.83 36.73
N TYR A 398 1.74 4.35 37.46
CA TYR A 398 1.66 4.36 38.92
C TYR A 398 2.10 3.01 39.54
N GLY A 399 2.77 2.14 38.78
CA GLY A 399 3.18 0.82 39.26
C GLY A 399 1.97 -0.10 39.46
N GLU A 400 1.76 -0.58 40.68
CA GLU A 400 0.74 -1.59 41.02
C GLU A 400 -0.68 -1.19 40.56
N VAL A 401 -1.03 0.08 40.65
CA VAL A 401 -2.32 0.58 40.15
C VAL A 401 -2.43 0.37 38.64
N THR A 402 -1.41 0.76 37.88
CA THR A 402 -1.42 0.63 36.41
C THR A 402 -1.40 -0.84 35.98
N ILE A 403 -0.71 -1.71 36.75
CA ILE A 403 -0.76 -3.17 36.58
C ILE A 403 -2.20 -3.68 36.69
N LYS A 404 -2.91 -3.32 37.76
CA LYS A 404 -4.30 -3.74 37.99
C LYS A 404 -5.26 -3.25 36.92
N VAL A 405 -5.14 -1.99 36.52
CA VAL A 405 -5.92 -1.39 35.42
C VAL A 405 -5.68 -2.15 34.11
N ALA A 406 -4.42 -2.49 33.79
CA ALA A 406 -4.09 -3.26 32.59
C ALA A 406 -4.69 -4.67 32.64
N GLN A 407 -4.58 -5.37 33.78
CA GLN A 407 -5.21 -6.68 33.96
C GLN A 407 -6.74 -6.61 33.82
N SER A 408 -7.38 -5.58 34.36
CA SER A 408 -8.81 -5.30 34.20
C SER A 408 -9.19 -5.14 32.73
N ALA A 409 -8.48 -4.29 31.99
CA ALA A 409 -8.73 -4.09 30.57
C ALA A 409 -8.57 -5.39 29.76
N VAL A 410 -7.55 -6.21 30.07
CA VAL A 410 -7.36 -7.53 29.44
C VAL A 410 -8.52 -8.49 29.76
N ARG A 411 -8.96 -8.56 31.03
CA ARG A 411 -10.12 -9.38 31.44
C ARG A 411 -11.41 -8.94 30.76
N VAL A 412 -11.62 -7.63 30.60
CA VAL A 412 -12.80 -7.09 29.91
C VAL A 412 -12.73 -7.36 28.41
N GLN A 413 -11.56 -7.18 27.79
CA GLN A 413 -11.39 -7.46 26.36
C GLN A 413 -11.76 -8.91 25.99
N ALA A 414 -11.47 -9.88 26.86
CA ALA A 414 -11.84 -11.27 26.65
C ALA A 414 -13.37 -11.53 26.64
N GLN A 415 -14.18 -10.58 27.12
CA GLN A 415 -15.63 -10.70 27.24
C GLN A 415 -16.40 -9.93 26.14
N THR A 416 -15.70 -9.19 25.28
CA THR A 416 -16.33 -8.32 24.27
C THR A 416 -15.57 -8.34 22.94
N GLN A 417 -16.31 -8.14 21.85
CA GLN A 417 -15.75 -7.94 20.51
C GLN A 417 -15.42 -6.46 20.23
N THR A 418 -15.84 -5.53 21.10
CA THR A 418 -15.46 -4.12 20.99
C THR A 418 -13.98 -3.98 21.36
N PRO A 419 -13.10 -3.56 20.44
CA PRO A 419 -11.68 -3.39 20.74
C PRO A 419 -11.46 -2.27 21.75
N ILE A 420 -10.67 -2.58 22.79
CA ILE A 420 -10.06 -1.62 23.70
C ILE A 420 -8.65 -1.32 23.17
N VAL A 421 -8.34 -0.04 23.00
CA VAL A 421 -7.04 0.46 22.54
C VAL A 421 -6.38 1.24 23.67
N PRO A 422 -5.38 0.66 24.35
CA PRO A 422 -4.60 1.39 25.35
C PRO A 422 -3.72 2.44 24.68
N VAL A 423 -3.81 3.69 25.13
CA VAL A 423 -2.99 4.80 24.65
C VAL A 423 -1.97 5.16 25.72
N TRP A 424 -0.76 4.63 25.60
CA TRP A 424 0.30 4.76 26.58
C TRP A 424 1.07 6.06 26.41
N MET A 425 0.65 7.08 27.16
CA MET A 425 1.24 8.43 27.10
C MET A 425 2.45 8.58 28.05
N SER A 426 2.62 7.65 29.00
CA SER A 426 3.75 7.69 29.92
C SER A 426 5.04 7.29 29.22
N SER A 427 6.14 7.99 29.51
CA SER A 427 7.47 7.60 29.04
C SER A 427 8.07 6.40 29.77
N ARG A 428 7.47 5.96 30.89
CA ARG A 428 7.88 4.75 31.62
C ARG A 428 7.13 3.55 31.05
N GLN A 429 7.85 2.50 30.69
CA GLN A 429 7.28 1.23 30.22
C GLN A 429 7.37 0.20 31.36
N GLY A 430 6.62 0.43 32.44
CA GLY A 430 6.52 -0.51 33.55
C GLY A 430 5.65 -1.74 33.22
N ASP A 431 5.46 -2.61 34.20
CA ASP A 431 4.82 -3.92 34.00
C ASP A 431 3.39 -3.83 33.43
N GLY A 432 2.66 -2.75 33.70
CA GLY A 432 1.34 -2.51 33.08
C GLY A 432 1.40 -2.41 31.55
N HIS A 433 2.46 -1.81 30.99
CA HIS A 433 2.70 -1.81 29.54
C HIS A 433 2.99 -3.22 29.03
N GLY A 434 3.81 -3.98 29.78
CA GLY A 434 4.12 -5.38 29.49
C GLY A 434 2.87 -6.26 29.43
N ILE A 435 1.94 -6.11 30.38
CA ILE A 435 0.67 -6.85 30.43
C ILE A 435 -0.17 -6.62 29.17
N TYR A 436 -0.29 -5.36 28.73
CA TYR A 436 -0.98 -5.05 27.47
C TYR A 436 -0.29 -5.69 26.26
N ALA A 437 1.04 -5.58 26.19
CA ALA A 437 1.83 -6.15 25.11
C ALA A 437 1.73 -7.69 25.05
N GLU A 438 1.78 -8.37 26.20
CA GLU A 438 1.59 -9.81 26.34
C GLU A 438 0.20 -10.26 25.87
N ALA A 439 -0.84 -9.49 26.19
CA ALA A 439 -2.21 -9.73 25.72
C ALA A 439 -2.44 -9.35 24.24
N GLY A 440 -1.42 -8.84 23.53
CA GLY A 440 -1.54 -8.36 22.15
C GLY A 440 -2.32 -7.04 22.01
N MET A 441 -2.66 -6.38 23.12
CA MET A 441 -3.29 -5.06 23.14
C MET A 441 -2.22 -3.98 22.96
N VAL A 442 -1.68 -3.85 21.76
CA VAL A 442 -0.53 -2.97 21.46
C VAL A 442 -0.73 -1.56 22.02
N PRO A 443 0.07 -1.12 23.01
CA PRO A 443 -0.03 0.22 23.56
C PRO A 443 0.43 1.25 22.53
N VAL A 444 -0.48 2.17 22.18
CA VAL A 444 -0.20 3.23 21.20
C VAL A 444 0.43 4.42 21.93
N ALA A 445 1.58 4.90 21.44
CA ALA A 445 2.42 5.84 22.17
C ALA A 445 1.83 7.24 22.38
N SER A 446 0.80 7.63 21.62
CA SER A 446 0.14 8.93 21.80
C SER A 446 -1.30 8.93 21.29
N VAL A 447 -2.09 9.86 21.82
CA VAL A 447 -3.48 10.08 21.42
C VAL A 447 -3.59 10.33 19.92
N GLY A 448 -2.73 11.19 19.35
CA GLY A 448 -2.77 11.50 17.92
C GLY A 448 -2.53 10.29 17.03
N LYS A 449 -1.58 9.42 17.41
CA LYS A 449 -1.32 8.15 16.69
C LYS A 449 -2.51 7.20 16.79
N ALA A 450 -3.09 7.07 17.98
CA ALA A 450 -4.25 6.20 18.20
C ALA A 450 -5.46 6.67 17.38
N VAL A 451 -5.79 7.96 17.44
CA VAL A 451 -6.88 8.55 16.65
C VAL A 451 -6.64 8.36 15.15
N LYS A 452 -5.40 8.50 14.68
CA LYS A 452 -5.06 8.29 13.27
C LYS A 452 -5.29 6.84 12.84
N ALA A 453 -4.82 5.86 13.62
CA ALA A 453 -5.08 4.44 13.36
C ALA A 453 -6.58 4.10 13.37
N VAL A 454 -7.35 4.65 14.32
CA VAL A 454 -8.82 4.50 14.37
C VAL A 454 -9.47 5.11 13.13
N LYS A 455 -9.01 6.28 12.67
CA LYS A 455 -9.49 6.88 11.43
C LYS A 455 -9.27 5.97 10.22
N ARG A 456 -8.06 5.39 10.08
CA ARG A 456 -7.77 4.42 8.99
C ARG A 456 -8.69 3.21 9.02
N TRP A 457 -8.95 2.70 10.22
CA TRP A 457 -9.87 1.59 10.45
C TRP A 457 -11.32 1.91 10.06
N LEU A 458 -11.81 3.09 10.45
CA LEU A 458 -13.16 3.58 10.09
C LEU A 458 -13.32 3.89 8.60
N ASP A 459 -12.31 4.52 7.98
CA ASP A 459 -12.32 4.84 6.55
C ASP A 459 -12.30 3.56 5.69
N HIS A 460 -11.55 2.53 6.13
CA HIS A 460 -11.56 1.22 5.45
C HIS A 460 -12.92 0.53 5.55
N ALA A 461 -13.59 0.63 6.69
CA ALA A 461 -14.95 0.09 6.85
C ALA A 461 -15.96 0.75 5.91
N ASP A 462 -15.86 2.08 5.71
CA ASP A 462 -16.70 2.79 4.73
C ASP A 462 -16.42 2.31 3.30
N TRP A 463 -15.15 2.09 2.96
CA TRP A 463 -14.78 1.55 1.65
C TRP A 463 -15.37 0.16 1.42
N LEU A 464 -15.30 -0.73 2.43
CA LEU A 464 -15.93 -2.06 2.36
C LEU A 464 -17.45 -1.95 2.16
N ALA A 465 -18.12 -1.06 2.88
CA ALA A 465 -19.56 -0.84 2.75
C ALA A 465 -19.94 -0.30 1.36
N ALA A 466 -19.19 0.67 0.84
CA ALA A 466 -19.40 1.23 -0.49
C ALA A 466 -19.22 0.17 -1.58
N ARG A 467 -18.18 -0.66 -1.46
CA ARG A 467 -17.92 -1.76 -2.41
C ARG A 467 -18.99 -2.86 -2.36
N ALA A 468 -19.53 -3.15 -1.18
CA ALA A 468 -20.64 -4.08 -1.04
C ALA A 468 -21.93 -3.53 -1.67
N ALA A 469 -22.19 -2.22 -1.56
CA ALA A 469 -23.32 -1.57 -2.21
C ALA A 469 -23.21 -1.56 -3.74
N ASP A 470 -21.99 -1.41 -4.27
CA ASP A 470 -21.70 -1.42 -5.71
C ASP A 470 -21.68 -2.82 -6.34
N ALA A 471 -21.63 -3.89 -5.53
CA ALA A 471 -21.60 -5.28 -6.03
C ALA A 471 -22.86 -5.69 -6.83
N GLY A 472 -23.95 -4.92 -6.72
CA GLY A 472 -25.17 -5.08 -7.51
C GLY A 472 -25.27 -4.17 -8.74
N ALA A 473 -24.30 -3.28 -8.98
CA ALA A 473 -24.28 -2.45 -10.17
C ALA A 473 -24.11 -3.34 -11.42
N PRO A 474 -24.84 -3.06 -12.52
CA PRO A 474 -24.60 -3.77 -13.77
C PRO A 474 -23.12 -3.64 -14.12
N PRO A 475 -22.47 -4.71 -14.58
CA PRO A 475 -21.07 -4.65 -14.98
C PRO A 475 -20.93 -3.50 -15.97
N PHE A 476 -19.93 -2.65 -15.74
CA PHE A 476 -19.57 -1.63 -16.72
C PHE A 476 -19.35 -2.32 -18.06
N GLU A 477 -20.27 -2.09 -19.00
CA GLU A 477 -20.09 -2.51 -20.37
C GLU A 477 -19.26 -1.42 -21.06
N PRO A 478 -17.96 -1.64 -21.29
CA PRO A 478 -17.18 -0.68 -22.05
C PRO A 478 -17.87 -0.50 -23.41
N LEU A 479 -18.07 0.76 -23.80
CA LEU A 479 -18.36 1.10 -25.19
C LEU A 479 -17.19 0.57 -26.03
N LEU A 480 -17.33 -0.66 -26.53
CA LEU A 480 -16.38 -1.27 -27.43
C LEU A 480 -16.46 -0.47 -28.72
N LEU A 481 -15.58 0.51 -28.87
CA LEU A 481 -15.13 0.93 -30.18
C LEU A 481 -14.69 -0.35 -30.90
N ARG A 482 -15.54 -0.87 -31.79
CA ARG A 482 -15.12 -1.83 -32.83
C ARG A 482 -14.23 -1.11 -33.84
N THR A 483 -13.22 -0.41 -33.37
CA THR A 483 -12.09 -0.08 -34.21
C THR A 483 -11.39 -1.41 -34.41
N ARG A 484 -11.34 -1.88 -35.67
CA ARG A 484 -10.24 -2.78 -36.06
C ARG A 484 -8.99 -2.17 -35.42
N ALA A 485 -8.25 -2.95 -34.64
CA ALA A 485 -6.95 -2.54 -34.13
C ALA A 485 -6.16 -2.03 -35.34
N SER A 486 -6.20 -0.72 -35.55
CA SER A 486 -5.50 -0.09 -36.64
C SER A 486 -4.05 -0.05 -36.18
N ASP A 487 -3.19 -0.63 -37.00
CA ASP A 487 -1.74 -0.46 -37.03
C ASP A 487 -1.30 0.98 -36.73
N THR A 488 -1.30 1.37 -35.46
CA THR A 488 -0.62 2.59 -35.00
C THR A 488 0.65 2.16 -34.28
N SER A 489 1.50 1.41 -34.97
CA SER A 489 2.93 1.34 -34.65
C SER A 489 3.59 2.61 -35.18
N GLY A 490 3.46 3.70 -34.44
CA GLY A 490 4.05 5.00 -34.75
C GLY A 490 4.08 5.89 -33.50
N PRO A 491 4.91 6.96 -33.48
CA PRO A 491 4.92 7.91 -32.38
C PRO A 491 3.54 8.55 -32.20
N ALA A 492 3.16 8.85 -30.97
CA ALA A 492 1.92 9.56 -30.67
C ALA A 492 1.91 10.91 -31.42
N GLN A 493 0.93 11.09 -32.30
CA GLN A 493 0.75 12.34 -33.04
C GLN A 493 -0.32 13.17 -32.34
N SER A 494 -0.04 14.45 -32.14
CA SER A 494 -1.08 15.41 -31.75
C SER A 494 -2.04 15.56 -32.92
N ILE A 495 -3.33 15.31 -32.67
CA ILE A 495 -4.41 15.53 -33.64
C ILE A 495 -5.10 16.86 -33.33
N ASN A 496 -5.69 17.48 -34.35
CA ASN A 496 -6.44 18.71 -34.14
C ASN A 496 -7.78 18.44 -33.43
N GLU A 497 -8.40 19.50 -32.91
CA GLU A 497 -9.64 19.42 -32.13
C GLU A 497 -10.81 18.80 -32.91
N PHE A 498 -10.89 19.03 -34.23
CA PHE A 498 -11.94 18.48 -35.09
C PHE A 498 -11.80 16.95 -35.23
N GLU A 499 -10.58 16.46 -35.50
CA GLU A 499 -10.26 15.03 -35.56
C GLU A 499 -10.49 14.34 -34.21
N GLY A 500 -10.09 15.00 -33.12
CA GLY A 500 -10.34 14.54 -31.75
C GLY A 500 -11.83 14.38 -31.46
N LYS A 501 -12.66 15.38 -31.78
CA LYS A 501 -14.12 15.30 -31.63
C LYS A 501 -14.75 14.23 -32.51
N ALA A 502 -14.23 14.01 -33.72
CA ALA A 502 -14.69 12.91 -34.58
C ALA A 502 -14.39 11.52 -33.96
N LEU A 503 -13.25 11.36 -33.29
CA LEU A 503 -12.94 10.15 -32.51
C LEU A 503 -13.89 9.97 -31.32
N LEU A 504 -14.13 11.03 -30.55
CA LEU A 504 -15.07 11.02 -29.41
C LEU A 504 -16.49 10.66 -29.87
N ARG A 505 -16.98 11.29 -30.94
CA ARG A 505 -18.29 10.97 -31.53
C ARG A 505 -18.40 9.51 -31.98
N ARG A 506 -17.34 8.97 -32.62
CA ARG A 506 -17.28 7.54 -32.96
C ARG A 506 -17.26 6.63 -31.73
N ALA A 507 -16.73 7.11 -30.60
CA ALA A 507 -16.74 6.42 -29.32
C ALA A 507 -18.09 6.50 -28.59
N GLY A 508 -19.08 7.19 -29.15
CA GLY A 508 -20.38 7.42 -28.52
C GLY A 508 -20.40 8.59 -27.53
N ILE A 509 -19.32 9.38 -27.45
CA ILE A 509 -19.27 10.59 -26.63
C ILE A 509 -19.89 11.73 -27.43
N ALA A 510 -20.95 12.33 -26.89
CA ALA A 510 -21.60 13.49 -27.50
C ALA A 510 -20.61 14.67 -27.56
N VAL A 511 -20.48 15.27 -28.73
CA VAL A 511 -19.71 16.50 -28.95
C VAL A 511 -20.59 17.47 -29.75
N PRO A 512 -20.43 18.79 -29.55
CA PRO A 512 -21.24 19.77 -30.26
C PRO A 512 -21.13 19.62 -31.79
N ASP A 513 -22.17 20.04 -32.50
CA ASP A 513 -22.16 20.07 -33.95
C ASP A 513 -21.16 21.14 -34.43
N SER A 514 -20.30 20.73 -35.37
CA SER A 514 -19.14 21.52 -35.74
C SER A 514 -18.68 21.24 -37.17
N GLY A 515 -18.02 22.21 -37.82
CA GLY A 515 -17.32 22.02 -39.10
C GLY A 515 -16.09 22.92 -39.21
N VAL A 516 -15.15 22.56 -40.07
CA VAL A 516 -13.96 23.38 -40.36
C VAL A 516 -14.22 24.22 -41.62
N ALA A 517 -14.10 25.54 -41.49
CA ALA A 517 -14.15 26.48 -42.60
C ALA A 517 -12.74 26.97 -42.95
N ARG A 518 -12.42 27.01 -44.24
CA ARG A 518 -11.17 27.53 -44.80
C ARG A 518 -11.34 28.94 -45.38
N THR A 519 -12.57 29.39 -45.54
CA THR A 519 -12.91 30.73 -46.02
C THR A 519 -14.01 31.36 -45.16
N PRO A 520 -14.13 32.70 -45.15
CA PRO A 520 -15.23 33.38 -44.46
C PRO A 520 -16.62 32.93 -44.95
N ASP A 521 -16.78 32.69 -46.26
CA ASP A 521 -18.05 32.23 -46.84
C ASP A 521 -18.42 30.83 -46.35
N GLU A 522 -17.44 29.92 -46.25
CA GLU A 522 -17.65 28.60 -45.65
C GLU A 522 -18.05 28.72 -44.17
N ALA A 523 -17.45 29.64 -43.43
CA ALA A 523 -17.77 29.85 -42.01
C ALA A 523 -19.24 30.29 -41.82
N LEU A 524 -19.72 31.21 -42.65
CA LEU A 524 -21.12 31.65 -42.64
C LEU A 524 -22.09 30.50 -42.94
N GLN A 525 -21.82 29.72 -43.99
CA GLN A 525 -22.66 28.57 -44.35
C GLN A 525 -22.70 27.50 -43.25
N LEU A 526 -21.57 27.26 -42.58
CA LEU A 526 -21.51 26.35 -41.43
C LEU A 526 -22.34 26.89 -40.26
N ALA A 527 -22.23 28.17 -39.94
CA ALA A 527 -22.94 28.79 -38.84
C ALA A 527 -24.47 28.81 -39.06
N GLU A 528 -24.93 29.08 -40.28
CA GLU A 528 -26.35 29.00 -40.64
C GLU A 528 -26.91 27.59 -40.48
N ARG A 529 -26.13 26.55 -40.84
CA ARG A 529 -26.53 25.15 -40.68
C ARG A 529 -26.56 24.70 -39.23
N ILE A 530 -25.59 25.14 -38.42
CA ILE A 530 -25.46 24.75 -37.00
C ILE A 530 -26.48 25.51 -36.15
N GLY A 531 -26.74 26.78 -36.47
CA GLY A 531 -27.58 27.69 -35.70
C GLY A 531 -26.77 28.50 -34.68
N TYR A 532 -27.10 29.78 -34.56
CA TYR A 532 -26.48 30.70 -33.60
C TYR A 532 -27.06 30.53 -32.18
N PRO A 533 -26.28 30.82 -31.11
CA PRO A 533 -24.91 31.32 -31.14
C PRO A 533 -23.85 30.22 -31.40
N VAL A 534 -22.78 30.59 -32.12
CA VAL A 534 -21.65 29.70 -32.44
C VAL A 534 -20.36 30.19 -31.79
N VAL A 535 -19.38 29.29 -31.72
CA VAL A 535 -17.99 29.58 -31.38
C VAL A 535 -17.11 29.39 -32.62
N ALA A 536 -16.14 30.28 -32.80
CA ALA A 536 -15.08 30.14 -33.81
C ALA A 536 -13.74 29.87 -33.12
N LYS A 537 -13.03 28.80 -33.52
CA LYS A 537 -11.74 28.41 -32.93
C LYS A 537 -10.71 28.10 -34.00
N ILE A 538 -9.46 28.51 -33.82
CA ILE A 538 -8.37 28.16 -34.75
C ILE A 538 -8.12 26.64 -34.78
N VAL A 539 -8.02 26.07 -35.98
CA VAL A 539 -7.64 24.65 -36.17
C VAL A 539 -6.19 24.60 -36.60
N SER A 540 -5.34 24.07 -35.72
CA SER A 540 -3.93 23.82 -36.00
C SER A 540 -3.41 22.74 -35.06
N ALA A 541 -2.69 21.76 -35.59
CA ALA A 541 -1.97 20.77 -34.78
C ALA A 541 -0.77 21.38 -34.02
N GLY A 542 -0.26 22.53 -34.47
CA GLY A 542 0.87 23.24 -33.86
C GLY A 542 0.48 24.25 -32.76
N ILE A 543 -0.81 24.46 -32.53
CA ILE A 543 -1.32 25.42 -31.52
C ILE A 543 -2.15 24.66 -30.48
N THR A 544 -1.53 24.31 -29.36
CA THR A 544 -2.18 23.56 -28.28
C THR A 544 -3.09 24.46 -27.43
N HIS A 545 -2.60 25.64 -27.01
CA HIS A 545 -3.36 26.60 -26.19
C HIS A 545 -3.89 27.75 -27.04
N LYS A 546 -5.10 27.55 -27.61
CA LYS A 546 -5.70 28.46 -28.60
C LYS A 546 -6.09 29.82 -28.01
N SER A 547 -6.58 29.84 -26.77
CA SER A 547 -6.99 31.07 -26.10
C SER A 547 -5.80 32.02 -25.90
N ASP A 548 -4.62 31.48 -25.60
CA ASP A 548 -3.40 32.26 -25.33
C ASP A 548 -2.91 33.03 -26.57
N VAL A 549 -3.24 32.54 -27.76
CA VAL A 549 -2.91 33.19 -29.05
C VAL A 549 -4.07 34.01 -29.61
N GLY A 550 -5.14 34.23 -28.84
CA GLY A 550 -6.36 34.90 -29.29
C GLY A 550 -7.14 34.12 -30.35
N GLY A 551 -6.97 32.79 -30.37
CA GLY A 551 -7.51 31.88 -31.38
C GLY A 551 -8.95 31.40 -31.13
N VAL A 552 -9.71 32.03 -30.23
CA VAL A 552 -11.07 31.63 -29.85
C VAL A 552 -11.98 32.85 -29.73
N ALA A 553 -13.18 32.78 -30.32
CA ALA A 553 -14.24 33.77 -30.16
C ALA A 553 -15.57 33.07 -29.83
N LEU A 554 -16.12 33.40 -28.66
CA LEU A 554 -17.33 32.79 -28.09
C LEU A 554 -18.57 33.65 -28.34
N ASP A 555 -19.75 33.08 -28.12
CA ASP A 555 -21.04 33.78 -28.10
C ASP A 555 -21.34 34.60 -29.38
N LEU A 556 -20.88 34.14 -30.54
CA LEU A 556 -21.12 34.83 -31.81
C LEU A 556 -22.60 34.67 -32.17
N ALA A 557 -23.34 35.76 -32.16
CA ALA A 557 -24.81 35.73 -32.27
C ALA A 557 -25.32 35.81 -33.72
N ASP A 558 -24.48 36.24 -34.66
CA ASP A 558 -24.85 36.47 -36.06
C ASP A 558 -23.63 36.41 -36.98
N GLY A 559 -23.86 36.49 -38.29
CA GLY A 559 -22.83 36.40 -39.31
C GLY A 559 -21.86 37.58 -39.32
N ALA A 560 -22.30 38.79 -38.94
CA ALA A 560 -21.41 39.95 -38.88
C ALA A 560 -20.35 39.77 -37.79
N GLN A 561 -20.78 39.33 -36.60
CA GLN A 561 -19.88 39.01 -35.49
C GLN A 561 -18.91 37.88 -35.84
N LEU A 562 -19.35 36.90 -36.64
CA LEU A 562 -18.51 35.80 -37.10
C LEU A 562 -17.41 36.27 -38.07
N LEU A 563 -17.73 37.13 -39.04
CA LEU A 563 -16.73 37.70 -39.95
C LEU A 563 -15.72 38.58 -39.20
N ASP A 564 -16.18 39.40 -38.26
CA ASP A 564 -15.29 40.20 -37.40
C ASP A 564 -14.39 39.29 -36.54
N ALA A 565 -14.90 38.15 -36.06
CA ALA A 565 -14.11 37.17 -35.34
C ALA A 565 -13.08 36.47 -36.24
N TRP A 566 -13.44 36.17 -37.49
CA TRP A 566 -12.54 35.55 -38.47
C TRP A 566 -11.26 36.36 -38.64
N ASP A 567 -11.39 37.65 -38.98
CA ASP A 567 -10.23 38.52 -39.23
C ASP A 567 -9.39 38.74 -37.97
N ARG A 568 -10.05 38.89 -36.81
CA ARG A 568 -9.36 39.06 -35.52
C ARG A 568 -8.56 37.83 -35.14
N ILE A 569 -9.13 36.63 -35.26
CA ILE A 569 -8.45 35.38 -34.92
C ILE A 569 -7.24 35.16 -35.83
N HIS A 570 -7.41 35.29 -37.15
CA HIS A 570 -6.30 35.11 -38.10
C HIS A 570 -5.17 36.12 -37.85
N SER A 571 -5.52 37.38 -37.60
CA SER A 571 -4.55 38.43 -37.28
C SER A 571 -3.81 38.19 -35.96
N ALA A 572 -4.53 37.73 -34.92
CA ALA A 572 -3.94 37.42 -33.62
C ALA A 572 -2.98 36.23 -33.69
N VAL A 573 -3.41 35.14 -34.34
CA VAL A 573 -2.60 33.92 -34.51
C VAL A 573 -1.38 34.19 -35.38
N ALA A 574 -1.51 34.94 -36.48
CA ALA A 574 -0.36 35.27 -37.33
C ALA A 574 0.74 36.06 -36.59
N ARG A 575 0.36 36.91 -35.62
CA ARG A 575 1.32 37.62 -34.76
C ARG A 575 1.93 36.72 -33.68
N ALA A 576 1.11 35.89 -33.04
CA ALA A 576 1.54 35.09 -31.90
C ALA A 576 2.26 33.78 -32.29
N ALA A 577 1.97 33.23 -33.47
CA ALA A 577 2.51 31.95 -33.95
C ALA A 577 2.78 31.98 -35.48
N PRO A 578 3.72 32.79 -35.97
CA PRO A 578 3.94 33.04 -37.41
C PRO A 578 4.39 31.82 -38.24
N GLY A 579 4.76 30.70 -37.60
CA GLY A 579 5.16 29.46 -38.26
C GLY A 579 4.14 28.32 -38.14
N ALA A 580 2.98 28.55 -37.53
CA ALA A 580 1.97 27.51 -37.35
C ALA A 580 1.19 27.26 -38.65
N ALA A 581 1.07 25.98 -39.04
CA ALA A 581 0.16 25.59 -40.11
C ALA A 581 -1.29 25.72 -39.63
N ILE A 582 -2.10 26.51 -40.34
CA ILE A 582 -3.51 26.75 -40.01
C ILE A 582 -4.38 26.00 -41.01
N ASP A 583 -5.23 25.11 -40.52
CA ASP A 583 -6.12 24.29 -41.35
C ASP A 583 -7.49 24.95 -41.61
N GLY A 584 -7.80 26.02 -40.86
CA GLY A 584 -9.05 26.79 -40.93
C GLY A 584 -9.54 27.23 -39.54
N LEU A 585 -10.81 27.66 -39.46
CA LEU A 585 -11.54 27.85 -38.20
C LEU A 585 -12.59 26.76 -38.02
N LEU A 586 -12.64 26.18 -36.81
CA LEU A 586 -13.71 25.33 -36.35
C LEU A 586 -14.89 26.22 -35.96
N ILE A 587 -16.00 26.10 -36.69
CA ILE A 587 -17.28 26.71 -36.36
C ILE A 587 -18.11 25.65 -35.65
N GLU A 588 -18.56 25.93 -34.44
CA GLU A 588 -19.18 24.94 -33.56
C GLU A 588 -20.34 25.55 -32.74
N ALA A 589 -21.36 24.75 -32.44
CA ALA A 589 -22.46 25.18 -31.57
C ALA A 589 -21.97 25.53 -30.15
N MET A 590 -22.50 26.61 -29.57
CA MET A 590 -22.26 26.89 -28.15
C MET A 590 -22.89 25.83 -27.26
N ALA A 591 -22.18 25.40 -26.22
CA ALA A 591 -22.71 24.48 -25.22
C ALA A 591 -23.88 25.15 -24.45
N PRO A 592 -24.88 24.37 -23.99
CA PRO A 592 -25.98 24.90 -23.19
C PRO A 592 -25.50 25.60 -21.92
N ARG A 593 -26.16 26.69 -21.53
CA ARG A 593 -25.91 27.37 -20.25
C ARG A 593 -26.31 26.48 -19.07
N GLY A 594 -25.61 26.62 -17.95
CA GLY A 594 -25.92 25.89 -16.70
C GLY A 594 -25.30 24.50 -16.61
N GLY A 595 -24.43 24.12 -17.55
CA GLY A 595 -23.60 22.92 -17.42
C GLY A 595 -22.52 23.05 -16.34
N VAL A 596 -22.03 21.92 -15.84
CA VAL A 596 -20.85 21.85 -14.98
C VAL A 596 -19.64 21.63 -15.88
N GLU A 597 -18.67 22.54 -15.83
CA GLU A 597 -17.39 22.38 -16.53
C GLU A 597 -16.60 21.24 -15.89
N THR A 598 -16.18 20.27 -16.71
CA THR A 598 -15.44 19.10 -16.25
C THR A 598 -14.25 18.84 -17.15
N LEU A 599 -13.14 18.47 -16.53
CA LEU A 599 -11.94 18.00 -17.19
C LEU A 599 -11.89 16.47 -17.18
N VAL A 600 -11.65 15.89 -18.35
CA VAL A 600 -11.32 14.48 -18.54
C VAL A 600 -9.94 14.40 -19.17
N GLY A 601 -8.98 13.79 -18.47
CA GLY A 601 -7.63 13.57 -18.97
C GLY A 601 -7.26 12.10 -18.86
N VAL A 602 -6.55 11.57 -19.86
CA VAL A 602 -5.98 10.22 -19.77
C VAL A 602 -4.47 10.33 -19.98
N THR A 603 -3.71 9.86 -19.01
CA THR A 603 -2.27 9.67 -19.13
C THR A 603 -1.95 8.19 -19.14
N ARG A 604 -0.81 7.80 -19.71
CA ARG A 604 -0.34 6.42 -19.62
C ARG A 604 0.79 6.36 -18.60
N ASP A 605 0.49 5.86 -17.42
CA ASP A 605 1.49 5.51 -16.42
C ASP A 605 2.31 4.29 -16.88
N PRO A 606 3.64 4.30 -16.73
CA PRO A 606 4.50 3.21 -17.19
C PRO A 606 4.30 1.90 -16.44
N VAL A 607 3.75 1.93 -15.22
CA VAL A 607 3.56 0.76 -14.33
C VAL A 607 2.12 0.26 -14.39
N PHE A 608 1.15 1.17 -14.31
CA PHE A 608 -0.28 0.84 -14.20
C PHE A 608 -1.05 0.96 -15.51
N GLY A 609 -0.46 1.57 -16.55
CA GLY A 609 -1.13 1.79 -17.83
C GLY A 609 -2.02 3.04 -17.81
N PRO A 610 -3.18 3.04 -18.49
CA PRO A 610 -4.03 4.23 -18.55
C PRO A 610 -4.52 4.69 -17.16
N VAL A 611 -4.32 5.97 -16.85
CA VAL A 611 -4.82 6.65 -15.65
C VAL A 611 -5.76 7.76 -16.09
N LEU A 612 -6.99 7.72 -15.59
CA LEU A 612 -8.02 8.72 -15.86
C LEU A 612 -8.00 9.79 -14.76
N THR A 613 -7.87 11.04 -15.17
CA THR A 613 -8.19 12.22 -14.36
C THR A 613 -9.59 12.67 -14.70
N PHE A 614 -10.44 12.80 -13.68
CA PHE A 614 -11.77 13.36 -13.79
C PHE A 614 -11.99 14.35 -12.66
N GLY A 615 -12.48 15.54 -12.99
CA GLY A 615 -12.77 16.58 -12.00
C GLY A 615 -13.42 17.80 -12.61
N LEU A 616 -13.69 18.79 -11.76
CA LEU A 616 -14.08 20.13 -12.23
C LEU A 616 -12.90 20.77 -12.94
N GLY A 617 -13.17 21.44 -14.05
CA GLY A 617 -12.14 22.12 -14.83
C GLY A 617 -12.68 22.74 -16.09
#